data_AF-A0A7W0V501-F1
#
_entry.id   AF-A0A7W0V501-F1
#
_cell.length_a   1.000
_cell.length_b   1.000
_cell.length_c   1.000
_cell.angle_alpha   90.00
_cell.angle_beta   90.00
_cell.angle_gamma   90.00
#
_symmetry.space_group_name_H-M   'P 1'
#
loop_
_entity.id
_entity.type
_entity.pdbx_description
1 polymer ?
#
loop_
_entity_poly.entity_id
_entity_poly.type
_entity_poly.pdbx_seq_one_letter_code
_entity_poly.pdbx_strand_id
1 'polypeptide(L)' 'MAATPVPAAESTQSEFGGVLEARVLDDRRIGALVSTSNPQSGEVVVFALLRRDGDRLRIDDEQVVDAELAGATPEGTPAG' A
#
# COMPACT_ATOMS: atom_id res chain seq x y z
N MET A 1 13.07 22.85 38.43
CA MET A 1 11.93 22.30 37.65
C MET A 1 12.48 21.14 36.85
N ALA A 2 12.03 19.91 37.12
CA ALA A 2 12.47 18.72 36.39
C ALA A 2 11.57 18.55 35.15
N ALA A 3 12.15 18.55 33.96
CA ALA A 3 11.43 18.22 32.74
C ALA A 3 11.08 16.73 32.77
N THR A 4 9.79 16.41 32.76
CA THR A 4 9.34 15.03 32.61
C THR A 4 9.71 14.59 31.18
N PRO A 5 10.55 13.56 30.99
CA PRO A 5 10.82 13.05 29.65
C PRO A 5 9.50 12.50 29.08
N VAL A 6 9.08 13.04 27.94
CA VAL A 6 7.97 12.47 27.19
C VAL A 6 8.46 11.11 26.70
N PRO A 7 7.77 9.99 26.97
CA PRO A 7 8.13 8.72 26.38
C PRO A 7 8.13 8.91 24.86
N ALA A 8 9.21 8.50 24.19
CA ALA A 8 9.26 8.48 22.74
C ALA A 8 8.08 7.62 22.28
N ALA A 9 7.05 8.26 21.71
CA ALA A 9 5.96 7.53 21.11
C ALA A 9 6.62 6.62 20.07
N GLU A 10 6.50 5.29 20.26
CA GLU A 10 6.91 4.34 19.24
C GLU A 10 6.24 4.78 17.94
N SER A 11 7.06 5.11 16.95
CA SER A 11 6.60 5.79 15.75
C SER A 11 5.59 4.88 15.05
N THR A 12 4.33 5.30 14.98
CA THR A 12 3.28 4.60 14.21
C THR A 12 3.40 4.90 12.71
N GLN A 13 4.56 5.40 12.29
CA GLN A 13 4.82 5.81 10.93
C GLN A 13 5.21 4.58 10.12
N SER A 14 4.40 4.27 9.11
CA SER A 14 4.75 3.21 8.16
C SER A 14 5.91 3.66 7.27
N GLU A 15 6.90 2.79 7.13
CA GLU A 15 8.01 2.92 6.20
C GLU A 15 7.61 2.33 4.85
N PHE A 16 7.92 3.05 3.77
CA PHE A 16 7.68 2.57 2.42
C PHE A 16 8.75 1.53 2.03
N GLY A 17 8.32 0.28 1.81
CA GLY A 17 9.20 -0.82 1.42
C GLY A 17 9.46 -0.88 -0.09
N GLY A 18 8.48 -0.52 -0.91
CA GLY A 18 8.62 -0.50 -2.36
C GLY A 18 7.32 -0.79 -3.12
N VAL A 19 7.37 -0.65 -4.45
CA VAL A 19 6.30 -1.11 -5.34
C VAL A 19 6.60 -2.54 -5.77
N LEU A 20 5.71 -3.47 -5.42
CA LEU A 20 5.80 -4.87 -5.79
C LEU A 20 5.29 -5.10 -7.22
N GLU A 21 4.14 -4.51 -7.55
CA GLU A 21 3.57 -4.53 -8.90
C GLU A 21 2.88 -3.20 -9.18
N ALA A 22 2.91 -2.74 -10.43
CA ALA A 22 2.06 -1.64 -10.89
C ALA A 22 1.57 -1.91 -12.30
N ARG A 23 0.27 -1.74 -12.53
CA ARG A 23 -0.36 -1.90 -13.84
C ARG A 23 -1.28 -0.73 -14.14
N VAL A 24 -1.23 -0.25 -15.38
CA VAL A 24 -2.24 0.66 -15.91
C VAL A 24 -3.51 -0.17 -16.12
N LEU A 25 -4.61 0.26 -15.51
CA LEU A 25 -5.90 -0.41 -15.63
C LEU A 25 -6.62 0.17 -16.86
N ASP A 26 -7.18 1.37 -16.73
CA ASP A 26 -7.91 2.08 -17.79
C ASP A 26 -7.90 3.58 -17.53
N ASP A 27 -8.13 4.41 -18.56
CA ASP A 27 -8.45 5.85 -18.46
C ASP A 27 -7.64 6.61 -17.38
N ARG A 28 -6.31 6.46 -17.43
CA ARG A 28 -5.33 7.09 -16.53
C ARG A 28 -5.35 6.59 -15.08
N ARG A 29 -5.91 5.42 -14.82
CA ARG A 29 -5.84 4.71 -13.53
C ARG A 29 -4.71 3.69 -13.51
N ILE A 30 -4.07 3.57 -12.36
CA ILE A 30 -2.96 2.67 -12.09
C ILE A 30 -3.31 1.90 -10.81
N GLY A 31 -3.35 0.58 -10.88
CA GLY A 31 -3.33 -0.26 -9.68
C GLY A 31 -1.89 -0.52 -9.29
N ALA A 32 -1.54 -0.31 -8.02
CA ALA A 32 -0.19 -0.56 -7.50
C ALA A 32 -0.26 -1.39 -6.23
N LEU A 33 0.52 -2.47 -6.17
CA LEU A 33 0.80 -3.20 -4.93
C LEU A 33 2.07 -2.62 -4.32
N VAL A 34 1.95 -2.19 -3.07
CA VAL A 34 3.00 -1.49 -2.34
C VAL A 34 3.27 -2.22 -1.04
N SER A 35 4.53 -2.56 -0.77
CA SER A 35 4.92 -3.05 0.55
C SER A 35 5.20 -1.87 1.48
N THR A 36 4.66 -1.93 2.69
CA THR A 36 4.93 -0.98 3.76
C THR A 36 5.21 -1.74 5.05
N SER A 37 6.04 -1.20 5.93
CA SER A 37 6.34 -1.84 7.22
C SER A 37 6.11 -0.87 8.36
N ASN A 38 5.52 -1.35 9.46
CA ASN A 38 5.38 -0.57 10.69
C ASN A 38 5.75 -1.47 11.88
N PRO A 39 6.47 -0.96 12.90
CA PRO A 39 6.80 -1.71 14.12
C PRO A 39 5.63 -2.44 14.79
N GLN A 40 4.40 -1.94 14.65
CA GLN A 40 3.19 -2.50 15.29
C GLN A 40 2.53 -3.63 14.48
N SER A 41 2.56 -3.53 13.15
CA SER A 41 1.82 -4.44 12.26
C SER A 41 2.75 -5.36 11.45
N GLY A 42 4.05 -5.12 11.48
CA GLY A 42 5.01 -5.78 10.61
C GLY A 42 4.90 -5.27 9.16
N GLU A 43 5.34 -6.10 8.22
CA GLU A 43 5.19 -5.85 6.79
C GLU A 43 3.74 -6.10 6.36
N VAL A 44 3.16 -5.14 5.65
CA VAL A 44 1.83 -5.21 5.06
C VAL A 44 1.90 -4.82 3.60
N VAL A 45 1.09 -5.48 2.76
CA VAL A 45 0.95 -5.12 1.36
C VAL A 45 -0.32 -4.32 1.19
N VAL A 46 -0.24 -3.20 0.49
CA VAL A 46 -1.35 -2.31 0.19
C VAL A 46 -1.57 -2.29 -1.30
N PHE A 47 -2.79 -2.59 -1.72
CA PHE A 47 -3.25 -2.28 -3.06
C PHE A 47 -3.78 -0.85 -3.10
N ALA A 48 -3.10 0.01 -3.86
CA ALA A 48 -3.48 1.41 -4.06
C ALA A 48 -4.02 1.60 -5.48
N LEU A 49 -5.23 2.14 -5.59
CA LEU A 49 -5.79 2.63 -6.84
C LEU A 49 -5.42 4.10 -7.00
N LEU A 50 -4.53 4.36 -7.95
CA LEU A 50 -4.03 5.68 -8.28
C LEU A 50 -4.72 6.21 -9.52
N ARG A 51 -5.01 7.50 -9.54
CA ARG A 51 -5.44 8.23 -10.73
C ARG A 51 -4.41 9.29 -11.07
N ARG A 52 -4.05 9.37 -12.35
CA ARG A 52 -3.14 10.38 -12.86
C ARG A 52 -3.89 11.69 -13.13
N ASP A 53 -3.50 12.73 -12.40
CA ASP A 53 -4.00 14.09 -12.52
C ASP A 53 -2.86 14.97 -13.06
N GLY A 54 -2.81 15.11 -14.39
CA GLY A 54 -1.68 15.73 -15.09
C GLY A 54 -0.36 14.97 -14.87
N ASP A 55 0.59 15.63 -14.22
CA ASP A 55 1.90 15.08 -13.83
C ASP A 55 1.94 14.51 -12.41
N ARG A 56 0.80 14.48 -11.71
CA ARG A 56 0.68 13.97 -10.35
C ARG A 56 -0.10 12.66 -10.32
N LEU A 57 0.19 11.84 -9.32
CA LEU A 57 -0.61 10.68 -8.96
C LEU A 57 -1.38 11.00 -7.69
N ARG A 58 -2.66 10.66 -7.67
CA ARG A 58 -3.54 10.79 -6.51
C ARG A 58 -4.08 9.41 -6.17
N ILE A 59 -4.07 9.06 -4.88
CA ILE A 59 -4.74 7.87 -4.38
C ILE A 59 -6.24 8.14 -4.40
N ASP A 60 -6.97 7.37 -5.19
CA ASP A 60 -8.44 7.37 -5.19
C ASP A 60 -8.97 6.36 -4.16
N ASP A 61 -8.30 5.20 -3.99
CA ASP A 61 -8.65 4.17 -3.02
C ASP A 61 -7.40 3.37 -2.57
N GLU A 62 -7.43 2.81 -1.36
CA GLU A 62 -6.38 1.91 -0.86
C GLU A 62 -6.97 0.80 0.03
N GLN A 63 -6.42 -0.41 -0.11
CA GLN A 63 -6.82 -1.57 0.69
C GLN A 63 -5.59 -2.39 1.09
N VAL A 64 -5.52 -2.76 2.37
CA VAL A 64 -4.54 -3.74 2.84
C VAL A 64 -4.92 -5.11 2.29
N VAL A 65 -3.99 -5.77 1.62
CA VAL A 65 -4.16 -7.11 1.06
C VAL A 65 -3.20 -8.07 1.76
N ASP A 66 -3.65 -9.29 1.99
CA ASP A 66 -2.78 -10.33 2.50
C ASP A 66 -1.66 -10.62 1.49
N ALA A 67 -0.41 -10.60 1.97
CA ALA A 67 0.76 -10.80 1.13
C ALA A 67 0.75 -12.15 0.40
N GLU A 68 0.11 -13.18 0.98
CA GLU A 68 -0.07 -14.50 0.35
C GLU A 68 -1.02 -14.46 -0.87
N LEU A 69 -1.95 -13.49 -0.93
CA LEU A 69 -2.87 -13.29 -2.06
C LEU A 69 -2.29 -12.38 -3.15
N ALA A 70 -1.33 -11.52 -2.83
CA ALA A 70 -0.71 -10.59 -3.78
C ALA A 70 0.13 -11.29 -4.88
N GLY A 71 0.51 -12.56 -4.69
CA GLY A 71 1.16 -13.40 -5.70
C GLY A 71 0.19 -14.21 -6.57
N ALA A 72 -1.11 -14.23 -6.24
CA ALA A 72 -2.13 -14.91 -7.02
C ALA A 72 -2.72 -13.93 -8.03
N THR A 73 -2.14 -13.88 -9.23
CA THR A 73 -2.80 -13.31 -10.40
C THR A 73 -4.25 -13.83 -10.46
N PRO A 74 -5.28 -12.98 -10.56
CA PRO A 74 -6.63 -13.44 -10.84
C PRO A 74 -6.67 -13.90 -12.31
N GLU A 75 -6.13 -15.08 -12.59
CA GLU A 75 -6.42 -15.79 -13.84
C GLU A 75 -7.90 -16.16 -13.84
N GLY A 76 -8.61 -15.66 -14.83
CA GLY A 76 -10.06 -15.71 -14.90
C GLY A 76 -10.63 -17.06 -15.30
N THR A 77 -11.96 -17.07 -15.21
CA THR A 77 -12.93 -17.96 -15.87
C THR A 77 -13.22 -19.29 -15.16
N PRO A 78 -14.36 -19.41 -14.44
CA PRO A 78 -14.97 -20.72 -14.29
C PRO A 78 -15.50 -21.15 -15.66
N ALA A 79 -14.89 -22.19 -16.23
CA ALA A 79 -15.47 -22.93 -17.35
C ALA A 79 -16.74 -23.62 -16.83
N GLY A 80 -17.89 -23.12 -17.28
CA GLY A 80 -19.19 -23.76 -17.15
C GLY A 80 -19.77 -24.04 -18.53
#